data_AF-A0AAV9CI13-F1
#
_entry.id   AF-A0AAV9CI13-F1
#
_cell.length_a   1.000
_cell.length_b   1.000
_cell.length_c   1.000
_cell.angle_alpha   90.00
_cell.angle_beta   90.00
_cell.angle_gamma   90.00
#
_symmetry.space_group_name_H-M   'P 1'
#
loop_
_entity.id
_entity.type
_entity.pdbx_description
1 polymer ?
#
loop_
_entity_poly.entity_id
_entity_poly.type
_entity_poly.pdbx_seq_one_letter_code
_entity_poly.pdbx_strand_id
1 'polypeptide(L)'
;MLDDLYVNYTNKKPSLVAPGGFFDQQWYGELLRVSGPSIVGAISHHIYNLGAGVDPSVIDRILDPSHLGRIAETFRDVQLTVQRHGPWASAWVSEAGGAYNGGSRLFSGTFVDSFWYLDQLGMASLFNTKVYCRQTLVGGNYGLLDTITFVPNPDYYSALLWHKVMGKRVLGVEHGGSPFLRTYAHCSKQKAGVTLLFINLSNTTAFDITIQPNSTVQRKSPMYELKRMVKWVGKRASNNGWTSKQKKLVGEETSKREEYHLTPKDGQLRTQTMLLNGSPLELTLDGDIPALDPVLVSEGAPLVVEPFSIVFVSFPSFKTRACETF
;
A
#
# COMPACT_ATOMS: atom_id res chain seq x y z
N MET A 1 -36.76 8.36 13.16
CA MET A 1 -36.70 6.89 12.94
C MET A 1 -35.57 6.23 13.72
N LEU A 2 -34.28 6.52 13.48
CA LEU A 2 -33.19 5.91 14.27
C LEU A 2 -33.25 6.30 15.76
N ASP A 3 -33.48 7.58 16.06
CA ASP A 3 -33.60 8.04 17.44
C ASP A 3 -34.82 7.42 18.16
N ASP A 4 -35.93 7.23 17.44
CA ASP A 4 -37.13 6.58 17.98
C ASP A 4 -36.89 5.09 18.27
N LEU A 5 -36.19 4.39 17.37
CA LEU A 5 -35.86 2.97 17.52
C LEU A 5 -34.84 2.72 18.65
N TYR A 6 -33.96 3.68 18.93
CA TYR A 6 -32.88 3.57 19.92
C TYR A 6 -33.06 4.48 21.14
N VAL A 7 -34.28 4.97 21.40
CA VAL A 7 -34.58 5.91 22.49
C VAL A 7 -34.15 5.42 23.88
N ASN A 8 -34.24 4.10 24.12
CA ASN A 8 -33.81 3.46 25.37
C ASN A 8 -32.37 2.92 25.33
N TYR A 9 -31.65 3.16 24.23
CA TYR A 9 -30.33 2.61 23.92
C TYR A 9 -29.36 3.69 23.44
N THR A 10 -29.34 4.83 24.13
CA THR A 10 -28.52 5.99 23.78
C THR A 10 -27.03 5.67 23.58
N ASN A 11 -26.48 4.69 24.30
CA ASN A 11 -25.09 4.23 24.16
C ASN A 11 -24.87 3.13 23.10
N LYS A 12 -25.90 2.73 22.34
CA LYS A 12 -25.82 1.67 21.31
C LYS A 12 -26.36 2.11 19.95
N LYS A 13 -26.52 3.41 19.71
CA LYS A 13 -27.00 3.92 18.43
C LYS A 13 -25.98 3.55 17.32
N PRO A 14 -26.41 2.90 16.23
CA PRO A 14 -25.51 2.51 15.15
C PRO A 14 -25.03 3.74 14.37
N SER A 15 -23.81 3.66 13.82
CA SER A 15 -23.33 4.64 12.85
C SER A 15 -24.07 4.47 11.52
N LEU A 16 -24.51 5.57 10.92
CA LEU A 16 -25.07 5.57 9.58
C LEU A 16 -23.96 5.85 8.55
N VAL A 17 -23.92 5.00 7.52
CA VAL A 17 -23.06 5.13 6.34
C VAL A 17 -23.98 5.44 5.15
N ALA A 18 -23.71 6.52 4.43
CA ALA A 18 -24.55 6.99 3.32
C ALA A 18 -23.72 7.86 2.37
N PRO A 19 -24.13 8.10 1.11
CA PRO A 19 -25.31 7.52 0.46
C PRO A 19 -25.08 6.16 -0.21
N GLY A 20 -23.83 5.73 -0.42
CA GLY A 20 -23.55 4.53 -1.20
C GLY A 20 -23.89 4.70 -2.68
N GLY A 21 -23.38 5.77 -3.30
CA GLY A 21 -23.55 6.04 -4.73
C GLY A 21 -22.28 6.61 -5.36
N PHE A 22 -22.35 7.06 -6.61
CA PHE A 22 -21.24 7.81 -7.20
C PHE A 22 -21.13 9.19 -6.55
N PHE A 23 -19.91 9.72 -6.47
CA PHE A 23 -19.66 11.01 -5.83
C PHE A 23 -20.16 12.17 -6.71
N ASP A 24 -20.98 13.03 -6.12
CA ASP A 24 -21.36 14.34 -6.65
C ASP A 24 -21.11 15.38 -5.55
N GLN A 25 -20.24 16.34 -5.82
CA GLN A 25 -19.74 17.23 -4.76
C GLN A 25 -20.85 18.08 -4.13
N GLN A 26 -21.77 18.61 -4.94
CA GLN A 26 -22.83 19.48 -4.45
C GLN A 26 -23.84 18.69 -3.61
N TRP A 27 -24.26 17.54 -4.11
CA TRP A 27 -25.23 16.67 -3.44
C TRP A 27 -24.66 16.12 -2.13
N TYR A 28 -23.40 15.68 -2.12
CA TYR A 28 -22.75 15.16 -0.91
C TYR A 28 -22.56 16.27 0.15
N GLY A 29 -22.20 17.49 -0.28
CA GLY A 29 -22.12 18.65 0.60
C GLY A 29 -23.47 19.00 1.23
N GLU A 30 -24.54 18.97 0.43
CA GLU A 30 -25.90 19.22 0.91
C GLU A 30 -26.38 18.13 1.87
N LEU A 31 -26.12 16.85 1.58
CA LEU A 31 -26.44 15.74 2.48
C LEU A 31 -25.80 15.94 3.86
N LEU A 32 -24.51 16.29 3.93
CA LEU A 32 -23.83 16.55 5.20
C LEU A 32 -24.41 17.77 5.92
N ARG A 33 -24.69 18.85 5.18
CA ARG A 33 -25.26 20.08 5.74
C ARG A 33 -26.64 19.86 6.35
N VAL A 34 -27.51 19.12 5.67
CA VAL A 34 -28.90 18.87 6.10
C VAL A 34 -28.95 17.81 7.21
N SER A 35 -28.13 16.76 7.12
CA SER A 35 -28.14 15.68 8.13
C SER A 35 -27.48 16.07 9.46
N GLY A 36 -26.44 16.90 9.42
CA GLY A 36 -25.73 17.35 10.63
C GLY A 36 -24.94 16.26 11.37
N PRO A 37 -24.27 16.63 12.47
CA PRO A 37 -23.25 15.81 13.15
C PRO A 37 -23.73 14.50 13.78
N SER A 38 -25.02 14.39 14.10
CA SER A 38 -25.55 13.28 14.89
C SER A 38 -26.17 12.15 14.05
N ILE A 39 -26.12 12.28 12.71
CA ILE A 39 -26.83 11.39 11.79
C ILE A 39 -25.83 10.61 10.92
N VAL A 40 -25.15 11.25 9.97
CA VAL A 40 -24.23 10.57 9.04
C VAL A 40 -22.81 10.56 9.62
N GLY A 41 -22.36 9.38 10.08
CA GLY A 41 -21.02 9.19 10.65
C GLY A 41 -19.95 8.85 9.61
N ALA A 42 -20.36 8.35 8.44
CA ALA A 42 -19.48 8.14 7.30
C ALA A 42 -20.17 8.51 6.00
N ILE A 43 -19.49 9.30 5.19
CA ILE A 43 -19.89 9.56 3.82
C ILE A 43 -19.26 8.49 2.93
N SER A 44 -20.06 7.82 2.11
CA SER A 44 -19.60 6.70 1.29
C SER A 44 -19.92 6.86 -0.19
N HIS A 45 -18.93 6.53 -1.03
CA HIS A 45 -19.06 6.59 -2.48
C HIS A 45 -18.56 5.31 -3.17
N HIS A 46 -18.93 5.15 -4.43
CA HIS A 46 -18.58 4.02 -5.28
C HIS A 46 -17.47 4.39 -6.27
N ILE A 47 -16.61 3.43 -6.62
CA ILE A 47 -15.52 3.63 -7.59
C ILE A 47 -15.53 2.53 -8.65
N TYR A 48 -15.64 2.94 -9.91
CA TYR A 48 -15.40 2.12 -11.10
C TYR A 48 -14.73 2.96 -12.19
N ASN A 49 -13.43 3.17 -12.04
CA ASN A 49 -12.68 4.18 -12.78
C ASN A 49 -11.91 3.64 -14.00
N LEU A 50 -12.04 2.35 -14.36
CA LEU A 50 -11.39 1.80 -15.55
C LEU A 50 -12.32 1.68 -16.77
N GLY A 51 -13.65 1.69 -16.59
CA GLY A 51 -14.62 1.55 -17.68
C GLY A 51 -15.44 0.26 -17.62
N ALA A 52 -16.10 -0.10 -18.73
CA ALA A 52 -16.98 -1.27 -18.79
C ALA A 52 -16.20 -2.60 -18.83
N GLY A 53 -16.67 -3.64 -18.14
CA GLY A 53 -16.03 -4.97 -18.17
C GLY A 53 -15.95 -5.63 -19.55
N VAL A 54 -16.78 -5.20 -20.50
CA VAL A 54 -16.76 -5.69 -21.89
C VAL A 54 -15.72 -4.98 -22.77
N ASP A 55 -15.16 -3.86 -22.31
CA ASP A 55 -14.19 -3.07 -23.07
C ASP A 55 -12.79 -3.70 -22.98
N PRO A 56 -12.22 -4.18 -24.10
CA PRO A 56 -10.92 -4.84 -24.09
C PRO A 56 -9.75 -3.87 -23.80
N SER A 57 -9.95 -2.55 -23.97
CA SER A 57 -8.92 -1.51 -23.75
C SER A 57 -8.71 -1.15 -22.28
N VAL A 58 -9.47 -1.77 -21.36
CA VAL A 58 -9.31 -1.50 -19.92
C VAL A 58 -7.90 -1.83 -19.42
N ILE A 59 -7.23 -2.86 -19.97
CA ILE A 59 -5.84 -3.15 -19.58
C ILE A 59 -4.93 -1.96 -19.84
N ASP A 60 -5.10 -1.27 -20.98
CA ASP A 60 -4.27 -0.12 -21.31
C ASP A 60 -4.43 1.00 -20.28
N ARG A 61 -5.64 1.14 -19.69
CA ARG A 61 -5.93 2.09 -18.62
C ARG A 61 -5.35 1.67 -17.26
N ILE A 62 -5.24 0.36 -16.99
CA ILE A 62 -4.56 -0.15 -15.80
C ILE A 62 -3.06 0.16 -15.86
N LEU A 63 -2.47 0.05 -17.06
CA LEU A 63 -1.04 0.24 -17.27
C LEU A 63 -0.65 1.70 -17.59
N ASP A 64 -1.61 2.61 -17.70
CA ASP A 64 -1.39 4.04 -17.91
C ASP A 64 -1.38 4.80 -16.56
N PRO A 65 -0.20 5.27 -16.09
CA PRO A 65 -0.12 6.02 -14.83
C PRO A 65 -0.90 7.33 -14.88
N SER A 66 -1.10 7.92 -16.05
CA SER A 66 -1.88 9.15 -16.24
C SER A 66 -3.36 8.89 -16.02
N HIS A 67 -3.87 7.74 -16.48
CA HIS A 67 -5.25 7.32 -16.23
C HIS A 67 -5.48 6.99 -14.75
N LEU A 68 -4.60 6.18 -14.15
CA LEU A 68 -4.70 5.84 -12.73
C LEU A 68 -4.64 7.07 -11.82
N GLY A 69 -3.85 8.09 -12.19
CA GLY A 69 -3.74 9.35 -11.45
C GLY A 69 -5.03 10.17 -11.35
N ARG A 70 -5.99 9.99 -12.27
CA ARG A 70 -7.21 10.82 -12.32
C ARG A 70 -8.09 10.69 -11.08
N ILE A 71 -8.08 9.54 -10.41
CA ILE A 71 -8.92 9.31 -9.21
C ILE A 71 -8.52 10.21 -8.03
N ALA A 72 -7.30 10.78 -8.05
CA ALA A 72 -6.82 11.69 -7.02
C ALA A 72 -7.78 12.86 -6.79
N GLU A 73 -8.33 13.41 -7.89
CA GLU A 73 -9.26 14.53 -7.84
C GLU A 73 -10.54 14.15 -7.09
N THR A 74 -11.14 13.00 -7.41
CA THR A 74 -12.33 12.50 -6.71
C THR A 74 -12.07 12.32 -5.21
N PHE A 75 -10.95 11.70 -4.83
CA PHE A 75 -10.63 11.51 -3.43
C PHE A 75 -10.36 12.85 -2.70
N ARG A 76 -9.67 13.78 -3.35
CA ARG A 76 -9.45 15.13 -2.84
C ARG A 76 -10.77 15.87 -2.62
N ASP A 77 -11.68 15.80 -3.58
CA ASP A 77 -12.96 16.50 -3.50
C ASP A 77 -13.85 15.93 -2.40
N VAL A 78 -13.85 14.61 -2.21
CA VAL A 78 -14.51 13.97 -1.05
C VAL A 78 -13.90 14.48 0.25
N GLN A 79 -12.57 14.48 0.36
CA GLN A 79 -11.88 14.96 1.56
C GLN A 79 -12.23 16.42 1.87
N LEU A 80 -12.20 17.30 0.88
CA LEU A 80 -12.56 18.72 1.03
C LEU A 80 -14.04 18.90 1.38
N THR A 81 -14.92 18.09 0.81
CA THR A 81 -16.36 18.11 1.11
C THR A 81 -16.62 17.73 2.56
N VAL A 82 -15.97 16.67 3.06
CA VAL A 82 -16.03 16.27 4.47
C VAL A 82 -15.48 17.39 5.36
N GLN A 83 -14.31 17.93 5.06
CA GLN A 83 -13.70 19.01 5.87
C GLN A 83 -14.60 20.25 5.97
N ARG A 84 -15.29 20.62 4.89
CA ARG A 84 -16.10 21.84 4.82
C ARG A 84 -17.50 21.66 5.39
N HIS A 85 -18.15 20.53 5.09
CA HIS A 85 -19.58 20.35 5.33
C HIS A 85 -19.91 19.33 6.41
N GLY A 86 -18.96 18.45 6.76
CA GLY A 86 -19.18 17.40 7.75
C GLY A 86 -17.90 16.93 8.43
N PRO A 87 -17.17 17.79 9.16
CA PRO A 87 -15.88 17.42 9.78
C PRO A 87 -16.00 16.33 10.86
N TRP A 88 -17.22 15.98 11.27
CA TRP A 88 -17.52 14.84 12.15
C TRP A 88 -17.55 13.49 11.43
N ALA A 89 -17.71 13.49 10.09
CA ALA A 89 -17.86 12.29 9.29
C ALA A 89 -16.51 11.79 8.77
N SER A 90 -16.45 10.50 8.46
CA SER A 90 -15.31 9.88 7.77
C SER A 90 -15.62 9.57 6.31
N ALA A 91 -14.62 9.61 5.43
CA ALA A 91 -14.76 9.25 4.02
C ALA A 91 -14.54 7.75 3.81
N TRP A 92 -15.45 7.08 3.11
CA TRP A 92 -15.43 5.64 2.84
C TRP A 92 -15.62 5.38 1.35
N VAL A 93 -14.92 4.41 0.81
CA VAL A 93 -15.30 3.73 -0.42
C VAL A 93 -16.13 2.52 -0.02
N SER A 94 -17.45 2.57 -0.22
CA SER A 94 -18.36 1.49 0.19
C SER A 94 -18.53 0.40 -0.86
N GLU A 95 -18.11 0.66 -2.10
CA GLU A 95 -18.11 -0.30 -3.20
C GLU A 95 -17.07 0.12 -4.23
N ALA A 96 -16.18 -0.79 -4.61
CA ALA A 96 -15.22 -0.51 -5.68
C ALA A 96 -14.79 -1.75 -6.46
N GLY A 97 -14.75 -1.60 -7.79
CA GLY A 97 -14.12 -2.55 -8.71
C GLY A 97 -13.45 -1.76 -9.83
N GLY A 98 -12.47 -2.36 -10.52
CA GLY A 98 -11.79 -1.65 -11.58
C GLY A 98 -12.75 -1.31 -12.72
N ALA A 99 -13.34 -2.35 -13.29
CA ALA A 99 -14.34 -2.25 -14.34
C ALA A 99 -15.76 -2.52 -13.83
N TYR A 100 -16.72 -1.69 -14.23
CA TYR A 100 -18.14 -1.88 -13.89
C TYR A 100 -18.79 -2.99 -14.75
N ASN A 101 -20.07 -3.27 -14.53
CA ASN A 101 -20.84 -4.37 -15.16
C ASN A 101 -20.27 -5.77 -14.83
N GLY A 102 -19.88 -5.98 -13.57
CA GLY A 102 -19.38 -7.26 -13.08
C GLY A 102 -17.92 -7.53 -13.40
N GLY A 103 -17.15 -6.54 -13.85
CA GLY A 103 -15.76 -6.71 -14.24
C GLY A 103 -15.60 -7.47 -15.56
N SER A 104 -14.36 -7.60 -16.02
CA SER A 104 -14.06 -8.34 -17.25
C SER A 104 -13.61 -9.76 -16.97
N ARG A 105 -14.16 -10.71 -17.75
CA ARG A 105 -13.68 -12.10 -17.78
C ARG A 105 -12.22 -12.23 -18.20
N LEU A 106 -11.67 -11.22 -18.89
CA LEU A 106 -10.34 -11.31 -19.49
C LEU A 106 -9.23 -10.73 -18.61
N PHE A 107 -9.56 -9.99 -17.56
CA PHE A 107 -8.53 -9.35 -16.72
C PHE A 107 -8.89 -9.15 -15.25
N SER A 108 -10.16 -8.98 -14.86
CA SER A 108 -10.51 -8.58 -13.49
C SER A 108 -10.24 -9.64 -12.41
N GLY A 109 -10.04 -10.91 -12.81
CA GLY A 109 -9.62 -12.00 -11.93
C GLY A 109 -8.16 -12.39 -12.11
N THR A 110 -7.35 -11.56 -12.76
CA THR A 110 -5.96 -11.89 -13.16
C THR A 110 -4.96 -10.91 -12.54
N PHE A 111 -3.66 -11.23 -12.62
CA PHE A 111 -2.60 -10.46 -11.98
C PHE A 111 -2.61 -8.97 -12.35
N VAL A 112 -2.96 -8.62 -13.59
CA VAL A 112 -2.98 -7.23 -14.05
C VAL A 112 -3.91 -6.34 -13.22
N ASP A 113 -5.03 -6.85 -12.70
CA ASP A 113 -5.97 -6.06 -11.88
C ASP A 113 -5.35 -5.63 -10.54
N SER A 114 -4.34 -6.38 -10.05
CA SER A 114 -3.64 -6.07 -8.80
C SER A 114 -2.87 -4.75 -8.86
N PHE A 115 -2.42 -4.32 -10.04
CA PHE A 115 -1.84 -3.00 -10.23
C PHE A 115 -2.84 -1.91 -9.88
N TRP A 116 -4.04 -1.97 -10.45
CA TRP A 116 -5.11 -1.03 -10.16
C TRP A 116 -5.53 -1.14 -8.69
N TYR A 117 -5.74 -2.35 -8.19
CA TYR A 117 -6.33 -2.52 -6.86
C TYR A 117 -5.42 -1.99 -5.75
N LEU A 118 -4.13 -2.35 -5.77
CA LEU A 118 -3.17 -1.83 -4.80
C LEU A 118 -2.92 -0.33 -4.99
N ASP A 119 -2.97 0.17 -6.23
CA ASP A 119 -2.92 1.60 -6.50
C ASP A 119 -4.10 2.34 -5.86
N GLN A 120 -5.31 1.81 -5.97
CA GLN A 120 -6.49 2.42 -5.36
C GLN A 120 -6.42 2.44 -3.83
N LEU A 121 -5.91 1.38 -3.20
CA LEU A 121 -5.69 1.36 -1.75
C LEU A 121 -4.67 2.43 -1.33
N GLY A 122 -3.57 2.56 -2.09
CA GLY A 122 -2.58 3.62 -1.92
C GLY A 122 -3.18 5.01 -2.07
N MET A 123 -3.82 5.30 -3.20
CA MET A 123 -4.43 6.58 -3.51
C MET A 123 -5.49 6.98 -2.47
N ALA A 124 -6.41 6.09 -2.13
CA ALA A 124 -7.46 6.37 -1.14
C ALA A 124 -6.86 6.76 0.22
N SER A 125 -5.77 6.10 0.63
CA SER A 125 -5.11 6.36 1.91
C SER A 125 -4.53 7.78 2.00
N LEU A 126 -3.97 8.30 0.90
CA LEU A 126 -3.38 9.65 0.84
C LEU A 126 -4.40 10.76 1.12
N PHE A 127 -5.67 10.52 0.79
CA PHE A 127 -6.76 11.48 0.96
C PHE A 127 -7.64 11.19 2.18
N ASN A 128 -7.12 10.45 3.17
CA ASN A 128 -7.78 10.19 4.44
C ASN A 128 -9.09 9.38 4.33
N THR A 129 -9.26 8.60 3.26
CA THR A 129 -10.31 7.58 3.16
C THR A 129 -10.05 6.47 4.17
N LYS A 130 -11.04 6.18 5.03
CA LYS A 130 -10.88 5.29 6.20
C LYS A 130 -11.19 3.84 5.94
N VAL A 131 -12.07 3.57 4.97
CA VAL A 131 -12.52 2.23 4.60
C VAL A 131 -12.57 2.12 3.09
N TYR A 132 -12.15 0.97 2.57
CA TYR A 132 -12.21 0.63 1.16
C TYR A 132 -12.82 -0.75 0.98
N CYS A 133 -14.05 -0.79 0.49
CA CYS A 133 -14.80 -2.03 0.29
C CYS A 133 -14.66 -2.49 -1.16
N ARG A 134 -13.94 -3.59 -1.37
CA ARG A 134 -13.80 -4.24 -2.67
C ARG A 134 -15.10 -4.97 -3.04
N GLN A 135 -15.64 -4.59 -4.19
CA GLN A 135 -16.64 -5.35 -4.93
C GLN A 135 -15.89 -6.44 -5.73
N THR A 136 -15.96 -7.72 -5.36
CA THR A 136 -16.63 -8.35 -4.21
C THR A 136 -15.67 -9.34 -3.53
N LEU A 137 -16.06 -9.88 -2.37
CA LEU A 137 -15.43 -11.11 -1.88
C LEU A 137 -15.70 -12.29 -2.83
N VAL A 138 -16.97 -12.51 -3.19
CA VAL A 138 -17.43 -13.51 -4.17
C VAL A 138 -18.50 -12.88 -5.06
N GLY A 139 -18.39 -13.06 -6.38
CA GLY A 139 -19.40 -12.64 -7.36
C GLY A 139 -18.86 -11.67 -8.41
N GLY A 140 -19.28 -11.85 -9.67
CA GLY A 140 -18.69 -11.14 -10.80
C GLY A 140 -17.26 -11.60 -11.10
N ASN A 141 -16.69 -11.08 -12.19
CA ASN A 141 -15.34 -11.42 -12.65
C ASN A 141 -14.24 -10.72 -11.83
N TYR A 142 -14.58 -9.67 -11.07
CA TYR A 142 -13.68 -8.94 -10.18
C TYR A 142 -13.61 -9.53 -8.75
N GLY A 143 -14.29 -10.65 -8.50
CA GLY A 143 -14.37 -11.25 -7.17
C GLY A 143 -12.99 -11.65 -6.65
N LEU A 144 -12.74 -11.41 -5.36
CA LEU A 144 -11.48 -11.85 -4.73
C LEU A 144 -11.36 -13.38 -4.72
N LEU A 145 -12.48 -14.10 -4.68
CA LEU A 145 -12.53 -15.54 -4.84
C LEU A 145 -13.23 -15.90 -6.15
N ASP A 146 -12.75 -16.95 -6.81
CA ASP A 146 -13.43 -17.54 -7.96
C ASP A 146 -14.85 -17.98 -7.58
N THR A 147 -15.81 -17.69 -8.46
CA THR A 147 -17.25 -17.87 -8.15
C THR A 147 -17.72 -19.32 -8.07
N ILE A 148 -16.92 -20.27 -8.59
CA ILE A 148 -17.27 -21.70 -8.62
C ILE A 148 -16.43 -22.47 -7.61
N THR A 149 -15.12 -22.25 -7.64
CA THR A 149 -14.14 -23.02 -6.87
C THR A 149 -13.80 -22.39 -5.53
N PHE A 150 -14.14 -21.12 -5.32
CA PHE A 150 -13.70 -20.31 -4.17
C PHE A 150 -12.18 -20.19 -4.02
N VAL A 151 -11.41 -20.59 -5.02
CA VAL A 151 -9.95 -20.40 -5.04
C VAL A 151 -9.67 -18.89 -5.13
N PRO A 152 -8.76 -18.34 -4.30
CA PRO A 152 -8.43 -16.94 -4.35
C PRO A 152 -7.82 -16.49 -5.69
N ASN A 153 -8.34 -15.41 -6.25
CA ASN A 153 -7.73 -14.69 -7.36
C ASN A 153 -6.52 -13.85 -6.89
N PRO A 154 -5.63 -13.39 -7.79
CA PRO A 154 -4.46 -12.57 -7.45
C PRO A 154 -4.75 -11.40 -6.50
N ASP A 155 -5.86 -10.70 -6.71
CA ASP A 155 -6.25 -9.56 -5.87
C ASP A 155 -6.53 -9.90 -4.41
N TYR A 156 -6.92 -11.15 -4.11
CA TYR A 156 -7.04 -11.60 -2.72
C TYR A 156 -5.69 -11.57 -2.02
N TYR A 157 -4.65 -12.11 -2.68
CA TYR A 157 -3.31 -12.13 -2.12
C TYR A 157 -2.71 -10.72 -2.02
N SER A 158 -2.97 -9.86 -3.00
CA SER A 158 -2.62 -8.43 -2.95
C SER A 158 -3.24 -7.74 -1.72
N ALA A 159 -4.55 -7.89 -1.50
CA ALA A 159 -5.22 -7.32 -0.33
C ALA A 159 -4.75 -7.94 0.99
N LEU A 160 -4.50 -9.26 1.02
CA LEU A 160 -4.02 -9.95 2.21
C LEU A 160 -2.62 -9.46 2.58
N LEU A 161 -1.72 -9.31 1.62
CA LEU A 161 -0.38 -8.80 1.86
C LEU A 161 -0.43 -7.34 2.33
N TRP A 162 -1.18 -6.47 1.62
CA TRP A 162 -1.46 -5.10 2.08
C TRP A 162 -1.94 -5.09 3.54
N HIS A 163 -2.93 -5.93 3.86
CA HIS A 163 -3.45 -6.05 5.22
C HIS A 163 -2.39 -6.50 6.22
N LYS A 164 -1.46 -7.38 5.85
CA LYS A 164 -0.41 -7.88 6.77
C LYS A 164 0.65 -6.81 7.04
N VAL A 165 1.09 -6.07 6.02
CA VAL A 165 2.31 -5.24 6.14
C VAL A 165 2.05 -3.74 6.22
N MET A 166 1.02 -3.21 5.56
CA MET A 166 0.72 -1.77 5.53
C MET A 166 -0.07 -1.35 6.78
N GLY A 167 0.50 -0.46 7.59
CA GLY A 167 -0.15 0.05 8.80
C GLY A 167 -1.14 1.18 8.55
N LYS A 168 -1.79 1.66 9.62
CA LYS A 168 -2.87 2.67 9.52
C LYS A 168 -2.38 4.09 9.28
N ARG A 169 -1.12 4.38 9.56
CA ARG A 169 -0.55 5.72 9.41
C ARG A 169 0.16 5.84 8.08
N VAL A 170 -0.38 6.70 7.22
CA VAL A 170 0.13 7.00 5.89
C VAL A 170 1.28 8.01 6.00
N LEU A 171 2.31 7.82 5.18
CA LEU A 171 3.48 8.69 5.07
C LEU A 171 3.52 9.30 3.67
N GLY A 172 4.00 10.54 3.56
CA GLY A 172 4.24 11.17 2.27
C GLY A 172 5.48 10.58 1.61
N VAL A 173 5.39 10.37 0.29
CA VAL A 173 6.52 9.98 -0.55
C VAL A 173 6.66 11.00 -1.67
N GLU A 174 7.88 11.47 -1.88
CA GLU A 174 8.22 12.33 -3.01
C GLU A 174 9.34 11.63 -3.79
N HIS A 175 9.15 11.48 -5.11
CA HIS A 175 10.22 11.04 -6.01
C HIS A 175 10.15 11.81 -7.32
N GLY A 176 11.32 12.19 -7.85
CA GLY A 176 11.45 12.77 -9.20
C GLY A 176 11.57 11.73 -10.31
N GLY A 177 11.29 10.46 -10.01
CA GLY A 177 11.38 9.33 -10.94
C GLY A 177 10.24 9.26 -11.97
N SER A 178 10.26 8.21 -12.79
CA SER A 178 9.24 7.95 -13.81
C SER A 178 7.83 7.78 -13.21
N PRO A 179 6.77 8.31 -13.85
CA PRO A 179 5.38 8.08 -13.40
C PRO A 179 4.94 6.62 -13.49
N PHE A 180 5.67 5.78 -14.24
CA PHE A 180 5.43 4.33 -14.31
C PHE A 180 5.82 3.60 -13.01
N LEU A 181 6.58 4.23 -12.12
CA LEU A 181 6.81 3.73 -10.77
C LEU A 181 5.90 4.48 -9.80
N ARG A 182 4.90 3.78 -9.26
CA ARG A 182 3.94 4.35 -8.30
C ARG A 182 4.31 3.87 -6.91
N THR A 183 4.37 4.79 -5.95
CA THR A 183 4.95 4.53 -4.62
C THR A 183 4.05 5.01 -3.49
N TYR A 184 3.85 4.16 -2.49
CA TYR A 184 3.09 4.47 -1.27
C TYR A 184 3.88 4.05 -0.04
N ALA A 185 3.81 4.81 1.05
CA ALA A 185 4.51 4.47 2.29
C ALA A 185 3.60 4.61 3.50
N HIS A 186 3.69 3.63 4.41
CA HIS A 186 2.95 3.59 5.66
C HIS A 186 3.92 3.24 6.79
N CYS A 187 3.55 3.58 8.03
CA CYS A 187 4.14 2.88 9.16
C CYS A 187 3.83 1.39 9.05
N SER A 188 4.78 0.53 9.43
CA SER A 188 4.56 -0.92 9.39
C SER A 188 3.45 -1.35 10.38
N LYS A 189 2.61 -2.32 10.01
CA LYS A 189 1.42 -2.67 10.81
C LYS A 189 1.74 -3.44 12.10
N GLN A 190 2.69 -4.37 12.05
CA GLN A 190 2.97 -5.33 13.13
C GLN A 190 4.36 -5.15 13.75
N LYS A 191 5.19 -4.27 13.17
CA LYS A 191 6.59 -4.09 13.52
C LYS A 191 6.92 -2.61 13.56
N ALA A 192 8.04 -2.28 14.18
CA ALA A 192 8.65 -0.96 14.03
C ALA A 192 9.03 -0.68 12.58
N GLY A 193 9.15 0.59 12.24
CA GLY A 193 9.64 1.02 10.95
C GLY A 193 8.54 1.43 9.97
N VAL A 194 8.92 1.38 8.70
CA VAL A 194 8.07 1.79 7.57
C VAL A 194 7.96 0.65 6.56
N THR A 195 6.80 0.58 5.92
CA THR A 195 6.58 -0.32 4.79
C THR A 195 6.22 0.53 3.57
N LEU A 196 6.92 0.28 2.47
CA LEU A 196 6.67 0.90 1.17
C LEU A 196 6.07 -0.12 0.22
N LEU A 197 5.18 0.35 -0.65
CA LEU A 197 4.64 -0.36 -1.79
C LEU A 197 5.15 0.34 -3.05
N PHE A 198 5.77 -0.42 -3.94
CA PHE A 198 6.17 0.01 -5.27
C PHE A 198 5.39 -0.78 -6.32
N ILE A 199 4.83 -0.08 -7.30
CA ILE A 199 4.13 -0.65 -8.44
C ILE A 199 4.85 -0.19 -9.71
N ASN A 200 5.45 -1.12 -10.44
CA ASN A 200 6.11 -0.84 -11.71
C ASN A 200 5.19 -1.20 -12.89
N LEU A 201 4.69 -0.18 -13.57
CA LEU A 201 3.85 -0.30 -14.77
C LEU A 201 4.67 -0.29 -16.08
N SER A 202 5.98 -0.13 -16.01
CA SER A 202 6.85 -0.20 -17.19
C SER A 202 6.99 -1.65 -17.65
N ASN A 203 6.99 -1.84 -18.97
CA ASN A 203 7.23 -3.13 -19.60
C ASN A 203 8.71 -3.41 -19.88
N THR A 204 9.58 -2.41 -19.72
CA THR A 204 10.98 -2.45 -20.20
C THR A 204 11.98 -1.95 -19.18
N THR A 205 11.53 -1.13 -18.22
CA THR A 205 12.42 -0.48 -17.25
C THR A 205 12.29 -1.15 -15.89
N ALA A 206 13.40 -1.71 -15.39
CA ALA A 206 13.57 -2.00 -13.98
C ALA A 206 13.97 -0.71 -13.24
N PHE A 207 13.45 -0.50 -12.03
CA PHE A 207 13.80 0.66 -11.22
C PHE A 207 14.70 0.27 -10.06
N ASP A 208 15.87 0.90 -9.96
CA ASP A 208 16.74 0.84 -8.79
C ASP A 208 16.33 1.92 -7.79
N ILE A 209 16.00 1.50 -6.56
CA ILE A 209 15.37 2.34 -5.55
C ILE A 209 16.37 2.67 -4.45
N THR A 210 16.62 3.96 -4.27
CA THR A 210 17.30 4.50 -3.09
C THR A 210 16.31 5.27 -2.23
N ILE A 211 16.22 4.90 -0.95
CA ILE A 211 15.31 5.55 0.00
C ILE A 211 16.11 6.45 0.93
N GLN A 212 15.64 7.69 1.10
CA GLN A 212 16.23 8.65 2.02
C GLN A 212 15.14 9.27 2.91
N PRO A 213 15.36 9.42 4.22
CA PRO A 213 14.44 10.16 5.07
C PRO A 213 14.45 11.64 4.68
N ASN A 214 13.27 12.25 4.57
CA ASN A 214 13.17 13.69 4.34
C ASN A 214 13.67 14.44 5.59
N SER A 215 14.89 14.97 5.51
CA SER A 215 15.64 15.55 6.63
C SER A 215 15.25 17.01 6.94
N THR A 216 13.96 17.32 7.02
CA THR A 216 13.47 18.63 7.50
C THR A 216 13.18 18.66 9.00
N VAL A 217 13.34 17.53 9.72
CA VAL A 217 13.24 17.45 11.19
C VAL A 217 14.54 16.92 11.80
N GLN A 218 15.68 17.53 11.45
CA GLN A 218 16.86 17.47 12.30
C GLN A 218 16.98 18.79 13.09
N ARG A 219 16.28 18.88 14.23
CA ARG A 219 16.80 19.71 15.31
C ARG A 219 18.06 19.01 15.81
N LYS A 220 19.22 19.63 15.55
CA LYS A 220 20.52 19.23 16.09
C LYS A 220 20.37 18.84 17.56
N SER A 221 20.50 17.56 17.85
CA SER A 221 20.94 17.12 19.17
C SER A 221 22.47 16.99 19.09
N PRO A 222 23.22 17.61 20.00
CA PRO A 222 24.66 17.70 19.86
C PRO A 222 25.34 16.37 20.17
N MET A 223 26.45 16.15 19.47
CA MET A 223 27.60 15.34 19.86
C MET A 223 27.68 13.91 19.29
N TYR A 224 28.27 13.81 18.09
CA TYR A 224 29.39 12.88 17.85
C TYR A 224 30.40 13.44 16.82
N GLU A 225 30.76 14.73 16.88
CA GLU A 225 32.03 15.18 16.29
C GLU A 225 33.14 15.12 17.34
N LEU A 226 33.79 13.97 17.47
CA LEU A 226 35.11 13.79 18.11
C LEU A 226 35.67 12.48 17.52
N LYS A 227 36.76 12.40 16.75
CA LYS A 227 37.89 13.30 16.53
C LYS A 227 38.46 13.09 15.11
N ARG A 228 38.83 14.21 14.51
CA ARG A 228 39.74 14.36 13.39
C ARG A 228 41.18 13.92 13.75
N MET A 229 41.92 13.51 12.72
CA MET A 229 43.37 13.64 12.51
C MET A 229 44.32 12.77 13.36
N VAL A 230 45.06 11.89 12.67
CA VAL A 230 46.44 11.59 13.04
C VAL A 230 47.36 11.99 11.89
N LYS A 231 48.24 12.94 12.17
CA LYS A 231 49.29 13.44 11.28
C LYS A 231 50.32 12.35 11.02
N TRP A 232 50.73 12.23 9.77
CA TRP A 232 51.89 11.43 9.35
C TRP A 232 53.18 12.25 9.55
N VAL A 233 54.04 11.83 10.48
CA VAL A 233 55.47 12.22 10.54
C VAL A 233 56.24 11.00 11.08
N GLY A 234 57.21 10.49 10.31
CA GLY A 234 57.85 9.19 10.56
C GLY A 234 59.01 9.19 11.56
N LYS A 235 59.38 7.97 12.01
CA LYS A 235 60.74 7.38 12.03
C LYS A 235 60.70 5.93 12.58
N ARG A 236 61.63 5.10 12.10
CA ARG A 236 61.84 3.66 12.40
C ARG A 236 62.14 3.37 13.88
N ALA A 237 61.72 2.21 14.40
CA ALA A 237 62.60 1.12 14.89
C ALA A 237 61.85 -0.06 15.56
N SER A 238 62.30 -1.27 15.21
CA SER A 238 62.43 -2.50 16.01
C SER A 238 61.21 -3.35 16.43
N ASN A 239 61.12 -4.51 15.79
CA ASN A 239 60.96 -5.89 16.32
C ASN A 239 60.26 -6.11 17.68
N ASN A 240 59.16 -6.87 17.66
CA ASN A 240 59.01 -8.21 18.28
C ASN A 240 57.53 -8.55 18.51
N GLY A 241 57.17 -9.82 18.35
CA GLY A 241 56.09 -10.42 19.12
C GLY A 241 54.81 -10.77 18.38
N TRP A 242 54.80 -11.97 17.81
CA TRP A 242 53.62 -12.73 17.46
C TRP A 242 52.77 -13.02 18.72
N THR A 243 51.50 -12.61 18.75
CA THR A 243 50.45 -13.38 19.45
C THR A 243 49.13 -13.24 18.71
N SER A 244 48.73 -14.35 18.10
CA SER A 244 47.36 -14.70 17.75
C SER A 244 46.47 -14.66 19.01
N LYS A 245 45.68 -13.60 19.18
CA LYS A 245 44.51 -13.62 20.08
C LYS A 245 43.50 -12.54 19.68
N GLN A 246 42.29 -13.00 19.39
CA GLN A 246 41.04 -12.24 19.25
C GLN A 246 40.92 -11.26 18.08
N LYS A 247 40.91 -11.83 16.87
CA LYS A 247 40.03 -11.34 15.80
C LYS A 247 38.61 -11.85 16.08
N LYS A 248 37.92 -11.26 17.07
CA LYS A 248 36.45 -11.28 17.13
C LYS A 248 36.00 -9.85 16.84
N LEU A 249 36.20 -9.45 15.59
CA LEU A 249 35.41 -8.36 15.01
C LEU A 249 33.97 -8.86 15.08
N VAL A 250 33.20 -8.27 15.98
CA VAL A 250 31.74 -8.34 15.95
C VAL A 250 31.36 -8.03 14.50
N GLY A 251 30.87 -9.04 13.78
CA GLY A 251 30.25 -8.81 12.49
C GLY A 251 29.14 -7.81 12.75
N GLU A 252 29.27 -6.63 12.17
CA GLU A 252 28.22 -5.63 12.15
C GLU A 252 27.02 -6.34 11.51
N GLU A 253 26.02 -6.73 12.32
CA GLU A 253 24.79 -7.29 11.79
C GLU A 253 24.16 -6.18 10.96
N THR A 254 24.39 -6.23 9.65
CA THR A 254 23.77 -5.29 8.72
C THR A 254 22.27 -5.48 8.87
N SER A 255 21.55 -4.42 9.24
CA SER A 255 20.10 -4.46 9.33
C SER A 255 19.50 -5.05 8.06
N LYS A 256 18.46 -5.87 8.21
CA LYS A 256 17.78 -6.52 7.09
C LYS A 256 16.40 -5.89 6.88
N ARG A 257 16.08 -5.65 5.62
CA ARG A 257 14.73 -5.33 5.17
C ARG A 257 14.03 -6.59 4.68
N GLU A 258 12.71 -6.55 4.70
CA GLU A 258 11.82 -7.63 4.27
C GLU A 258 11.22 -7.27 2.92
N GLU A 259 11.39 -8.12 1.91
CA GLU A 259 10.89 -7.90 0.56
C GLU A 259 9.85 -8.94 0.16
N TYR A 260 8.76 -8.46 -0.44
CA TYR A 260 7.68 -9.27 -0.98
C TYR A 260 7.45 -8.86 -2.44
N HIS A 261 8.04 -9.63 -3.36
CA HIS A 261 7.94 -9.42 -4.79
C HIS A 261 6.76 -10.20 -5.34
N LEU A 262 5.74 -9.50 -5.82
CA LEU A 262 4.60 -10.07 -6.52
C LEU A 262 4.82 -9.95 -8.03
N THR A 263 4.79 -11.09 -8.71
CA THR A 263 4.97 -11.17 -10.17
C THR A 263 3.93 -12.11 -10.80
N PRO A 264 3.59 -11.91 -12.08
CA PRO A 264 2.76 -12.85 -12.81
C PRO A 264 3.57 -14.10 -13.15
N LYS A 265 2.96 -15.29 -13.00
CA LYS A 265 3.55 -16.53 -13.51
C LYS A 265 3.90 -16.39 -15.00
N ASP A 266 5.12 -16.79 -15.34
CA ASP A 266 5.69 -16.75 -16.70
C ASP A 266 5.67 -15.37 -17.36
N GLY A 267 5.59 -14.27 -16.59
CA GLY A 267 5.48 -12.92 -17.14
C GLY A 267 4.10 -12.58 -17.73
N GLN A 268 3.11 -13.46 -17.61
CA GLN A 268 1.81 -13.30 -18.26
C GLN A 268 0.85 -12.47 -17.41
N LEU A 269 0.66 -11.18 -17.73
CA LEU A 269 -0.21 -10.27 -16.98
C LEU A 269 -1.65 -10.78 -16.77
N ARG A 270 -2.19 -11.58 -17.71
CA ARG A 270 -3.54 -12.14 -17.63
C ARG A 270 -3.62 -13.49 -16.91
N THR A 271 -2.56 -13.90 -16.21
CA THR A 271 -2.58 -15.13 -15.41
C THR A 271 -3.40 -14.97 -14.13
N GLN A 272 -4.05 -16.04 -13.69
CA GLN A 272 -4.66 -16.11 -12.34
C GLN A 272 -3.65 -16.59 -11.28
N THR A 273 -2.44 -16.98 -11.68
CA THR A 273 -1.39 -17.41 -10.74
C THR A 273 -0.41 -16.27 -10.46
N MET A 274 -0.50 -15.72 -9.25
CA MET A 274 0.47 -14.77 -8.71
C MET A 274 1.62 -15.54 -8.05
N LEU A 275 2.85 -15.05 -8.23
CA LEU A 275 4.02 -15.54 -7.49
C LEU A 275 4.34 -14.56 -6.35
N LEU A 276 4.73 -15.06 -5.19
CA LEU A 276 5.42 -14.31 -4.15
C LEU A 276 6.88 -14.78 -4.09
N ASN A 277 7.81 -13.85 -4.32
CA ASN A 277 9.25 -14.14 -4.29
C ASN A 277 9.63 -15.33 -5.20
N GLY A 278 8.95 -15.45 -6.34
CA GLY A 278 9.13 -16.53 -7.32
C GLY A 278 8.33 -17.82 -7.05
N SER A 279 7.67 -17.95 -5.90
CA SER A 279 6.86 -19.13 -5.55
C SER A 279 5.37 -18.89 -5.79
N PRO A 280 4.62 -19.81 -6.44
CA PRO A 280 3.18 -19.65 -6.66
C PRO A 280 2.39 -19.50 -5.36
N LEU A 281 1.47 -18.53 -5.32
CA LEU A 281 0.49 -18.38 -4.26
C LEU A 281 -0.75 -19.21 -4.61
N GLU A 282 -0.80 -20.41 -4.04
CA GLU A 282 -1.89 -21.36 -4.20
C GLU A 282 -2.29 -21.90 -2.82
N LEU A 283 -3.54 -22.32 -2.67
CA LEU A 283 -3.98 -22.96 -1.44
C LEU A 283 -3.14 -24.21 -1.15
N THR A 284 -2.91 -24.51 0.12
CA THR A 284 -2.30 -25.78 0.52
C THR A 284 -3.21 -26.94 0.12
N LEU A 285 -2.70 -28.17 0.22
CA LEU A 285 -3.51 -29.39 -0.01
C LEU A 285 -4.75 -29.46 0.91
N ASP A 286 -4.67 -28.83 2.09
CA ASP A 286 -5.76 -28.75 3.06
C ASP A 286 -6.72 -27.59 2.81
N GLY A 287 -6.46 -26.76 1.78
CA GLY A 287 -7.27 -25.59 1.44
C GLY A 287 -6.92 -24.33 2.21
N ASP A 288 -5.80 -24.32 2.95
CA ASP A 288 -5.37 -23.15 3.72
C ASP A 288 -4.67 -22.12 2.83
N ILE A 289 -4.70 -20.85 3.26
CA ILE A 289 -3.91 -19.78 2.64
C ILE A 289 -2.42 -20.05 2.89
N PRO A 290 -1.55 -20.02 1.85
CA PRO A 290 -0.12 -20.27 2.02
C PRO A 290 0.54 -19.18 2.89
N ALA A 291 1.69 -19.53 3.47
CA ALA A 291 2.52 -18.55 4.16
C ALA A 291 2.95 -17.44 3.17
N LEU A 292 2.89 -16.19 3.63
CA LEU A 292 3.35 -15.04 2.86
C LEU A 292 4.66 -14.56 3.47
N ASP A 293 5.72 -15.32 3.25
CA ASP A 293 7.03 -15.08 3.85
C ASP A 293 7.87 -14.11 3.01
N PRO A 294 8.55 -13.13 3.64
CA PRO A 294 9.44 -12.24 2.92
C PRO A 294 10.77 -12.91 2.58
N VAL A 295 11.48 -12.34 1.60
CA VAL A 295 12.93 -12.51 1.49
C VAL A 295 13.61 -11.46 2.37
N LEU A 296 14.56 -11.89 3.20
CA LEU A 296 15.35 -11.00 4.05
C LEU A 296 16.59 -10.53 3.29
N VAL A 297 16.67 -9.23 3.02
CA VAL A 297 17.75 -8.62 2.23
C VAL A 297 18.50 -7.62 3.10
N SER A 298 19.84 -7.56 2.96
CA SER A 298 20.64 -6.55 3.68
C SER A 298 20.22 -5.15 3.22
N GLU A 299 20.04 -4.20 4.14
CA GLU A 299 19.62 -2.83 3.81
C GLU A 299 20.57 -2.10 2.85
N GLY A 300 21.86 -2.47 2.85
CA GLY A 300 22.85 -1.91 1.91
C GLY A 300 22.85 -2.54 0.52
N ALA A 301 22.09 -3.61 0.28
CA ALA A 301 21.98 -4.23 -1.04
C ALA A 301 21.04 -3.42 -1.94
N PRO A 302 21.21 -3.44 -3.28
CA PRO A 302 20.29 -2.79 -4.22
C PRO A 302 18.85 -3.25 -4.00
N LEU A 303 17.88 -2.34 -4.15
CA LEU A 303 16.45 -2.64 -4.16
C LEU A 303 15.96 -2.41 -5.58
N VAL A 304 15.60 -3.48 -6.28
CA VAL A 304 15.16 -3.42 -7.68
C VAL A 304 13.69 -3.78 -7.77
N VAL A 305 12.94 -2.97 -8.54
CA VAL A 305 11.54 -3.22 -8.88
C VAL A 305 11.48 -3.55 -10.38
N GLU A 306 11.30 -4.83 -10.69
CA GLU A 306 11.32 -5.35 -12.06
C GLU A 306 10.13 -4.84 -12.90
N PRO A 307 10.22 -4.83 -14.24
CA PRO A 307 9.11 -4.49 -15.12
C PRO A 307 7.85 -5.31 -14.79
N PHE A 308 6.69 -4.66 -14.82
CA PHE A 308 5.40 -5.30 -14.54
C PHE A 308 5.37 -6.14 -13.24
N SER A 309 5.90 -5.56 -12.16
CA SER A 309 5.92 -6.19 -10.85
C SER A 309 5.43 -5.23 -9.76
N ILE A 310 5.10 -5.80 -8.61
CA ILE A 310 4.70 -5.08 -7.42
C ILE A 310 5.59 -5.54 -6.27
N VAL A 311 6.12 -4.62 -5.49
CA VAL A 311 7.03 -4.95 -4.38
C VAL A 311 6.57 -4.24 -3.12
N PHE A 312 6.33 -5.02 -2.05
CA PHE A 312 6.26 -4.46 -0.70
C PHE A 312 7.62 -4.61 -0.04
N VAL A 313 8.11 -3.54 0.59
CA VAL A 313 9.38 -3.54 1.31
C VAL A 313 9.18 -2.97 2.69
N SER A 314 9.47 -3.75 3.72
CA SER A 314 9.46 -3.29 5.11
C SER A 314 10.88 -3.05 5.59
N PHE A 315 11.11 -1.90 6.21
CA PHE A 315 12.39 -1.50 6.81
C PHE A 315 12.23 -1.42 8.34
N PRO A 316 12.48 -2.52 9.08
CA PRO A 316 12.22 -2.57 10.52
C PRO A 316 13.07 -1.58 11.32
N SER A 317 14.26 -1.25 10.82
CA SER A 317 15.20 -0.34 11.49
C SER A 317 14.94 1.13 11.19
N PHE A 318 14.06 1.44 10.22
CA PHE A 318 13.86 2.80 9.74
C PHE A 318 13.09 3.63 10.76
N LYS A 319 13.80 4.46 11.53
CA LYS A 319 13.19 5.28 12.57
C LYS A 319 12.61 6.55 11.99
N THR A 320 11.31 6.72 12.13
CA THR A 320 10.61 7.99 11.89
C THR A 320 9.68 8.28 13.05
N ARG A 321 9.69 9.53 13.51
CA ARG A 321 8.86 10.00 14.63
C ARG A 321 7.37 9.72 14.42
N ALA A 322 6.93 9.74 13.17
CA ALA A 322 5.55 9.43 12.83
C ALA A 322 5.14 8.00 13.24
N CYS A 323 6.08 7.04 13.23
CA CYS A 323 5.83 5.62 13.48
C CYS A 323 6.22 5.15 14.89
N GLU A 324 6.55 6.05 15.81
CA GLU A 324 6.99 5.71 17.18
C GLU A 324 5.83 5.44 18.16
N THR A 325 4.59 5.79 17.80
CA THR A 325 3.40 5.58 18.64
C THR A 325 2.50 4.51 18.01
N PHE A 326 2.40 3.36 18.68
CA PHE A 326 1.46 2.26 18.38
C PHE A 326 0.15 2.44 19.13
#